data_AF-A0AAE4VL94-F1
#
_entry.id   AF-A0AAE4VL94-F1
#
_cell.length_a   1.000
_cell.length_b   1.000
_cell.length_c   1.000
_cell.angle_alpha   90.00
_cell.angle_beta   90.00
_cell.angle_gamma   90.00
#
_symmetry.space_group_name_H-M   'P 1'
#
loop_
_entity.id
_entity.type
_entity.pdbx_description
1 polymer ?
#
loop_
_entity_poly.entity_id
_entity_poly.type
_entity_poly.pdbx_seq_one_letter_code
_entity_poly.pdbx_strand_id
1 'polypeptide(L)'
;MDIWLAEEAGRAGVKWQLGMLARLDGAIEHGVLEQAIRHVVGEAEPLRASFSEVDGQVLQTLVDYPDVELAHHDLTQSTDPVQDVYRVIATIRQTPMPLDGPLFKFALLQTKAEEFYFFVCCHHIAIDGIGMGLVCHQIAAAYTAIAAGEPMPPAIFGSLKSLIDCESDYEATDDYRDDQAYWSENVPPESEPHHVPASAVANQPLEYVPSAPVQLDQSVVGRARELSKALGVRRASVIAAAYALLVHGETGGTEVVLDFPVSRRVRPEVLTVPGMVSGVVPLILRTSPQSTVAEFCQHVDRRIREAMRHQRFPLREIENKTRFQGTGQPSTRAAINFIPTIPVADFAGTPGSGTATHTGLVDQFGLVFLKEDEDLYLSMTGVGQLFAGCEARDLADRFELVLTAMTADPARSLSTIDIGHELKELDEWGNRAVLGRPIPPARSIPALFAEQVARDPGAIAVRFGDSSMSYRGLDSAANRLAHLLIERGVGPGQRVALLFPRSIEAIVAIFAVLKTGAAYVPIDPSVPDARLDFVLSDAGAVVAVTTANLMDRVSARGLTVIDIHDRAVYGRPDTPVSVSPALDDIAYLIYT
;
A
#
# COMPACT_ATOMS: atom_id res chain seq x y z
N MET A 1 -1.27 -28.05 14.01
CA MET A 1 0.13 -28.39 13.69
C MET A 1 0.95 -27.15 13.35
N ASP A 2 0.47 -26.25 12.47
CA ASP A 2 1.27 -25.08 12.06
C ASP A 2 1.67 -24.14 13.20
N ILE A 3 0.74 -23.83 14.10
CA ILE A 3 1.02 -23.00 15.29
C ILE A 3 2.06 -23.68 16.19
N TRP A 4 1.95 -25.00 16.39
CA TRP A 4 2.93 -25.80 17.14
C TRP A 4 4.32 -25.74 16.49
N LEU A 5 4.41 -25.99 15.18
CA LEU A 5 5.68 -25.96 14.45
C LEU A 5 6.32 -24.57 14.46
N ALA A 6 5.52 -23.50 14.38
CA ALA A 6 6.01 -22.13 14.47
C ALA A 6 6.58 -21.80 15.87
N GLU A 7 5.97 -22.34 16.92
CA GLU A 7 6.43 -22.23 18.31
C GLU A 7 7.73 -22.99 18.53
N GLU A 8 7.77 -24.28 18.17
CA GLU A 8 8.96 -25.15 18.30
C GLU A 8 10.15 -24.65 17.47
N ALA A 9 9.91 -23.99 16.34
CA ALA A 9 10.97 -23.36 15.55
C ALA A 9 11.60 -22.13 16.24
N GLY A 10 11.08 -21.69 17.39
CA GLY A 10 11.52 -20.51 18.13
C GLY A 10 11.21 -19.18 17.43
N ARG A 11 10.28 -19.18 16.46
CA ARG A 11 9.96 -18.03 15.59
C ARG A 11 8.69 -17.29 15.99
N ALA A 12 7.84 -17.91 16.80
CA ALA A 12 6.56 -17.38 17.19
C ALA A 12 6.63 -16.47 18.43
N GLY A 13 7.38 -16.85 19.47
CA GLY A 13 7.48 -16.07 20.70
C GLY A 13 6.11 -15.79 21.30
N VAL A 14 5.67 -14.52 21.30
CA VAL A 14 4.34 -14.14 21.81
C VAL A 14 3.32 -13.81 20.71
N LYS A 15 3.66 -14.02 19.44
CA LYS A 15 2.83 -13.65 18.29
C LYS A 15 1.50 -14.42 18.24
N TRP A 16 1.42 -15.60 18.83
CA TRP A 16 0.18 -16.40 18.87
C TRP A 16 -0.67 -16.14 20.11
N GLN A 17 -0.41 -15.07 20.87
CA GLN A 17 -1.22 -14.73 22.04
C GLN A 17 -2.34 -13.75 21.66
N LEU A 18 -3.55 -14.27 21.49
CA LEU A 18 -4.76 -13.48 21.26
C LEU A 18 -5.12 -12.68 22.51
N GLY A 19 -5.70 -11.49 22.31
CA GLY A 19 -6.05 -10.58 23.40
C GLY A 19 -7.37 -9.87 23.14
N MET A 20 -8.24 -9.84 24.16
CA MET A 20 -9.47 -9.05 24.16
C MET A 20 -9.57 -8.25 25.45
N LEU A 21 -9.90 -6.97 25.32
CA LEU A 21 -10.07 -6.05 26.43
C LEU A 21 -11.50 -5.53 26.43
N ALA A 22 -12.21 -5.73 27.54
CA ALA A 22 -13.51 -5.14 27.79
C ALA A 22 -13.38 -4.02 28.83
N ARG A 23 -13.90 -2.83 28.53
CA ARG A 23 -14.20 -1.81 29.53
C ARG A 23 -15.58 -2.11 30.11
N LEU A 24 -15.71 -2.07 31.42
CA LEU A 24 -16.92 -2.34 32.19
C LEU A 24 -17.27 -1.08 32.98
N ASP A 25 -18.42 -0.48 32.65
CA ASP A 25 -18.90 0.77 33.24
C ASP A 25 -19.83 0.46 34.43
N GLY A 26 -19.25 -0.03 35.53
CA GLY A 26 -19.95 -0.44 36.75
C GLY A 26 -19.04 -1.15 37.75
N ALA A 27 -19.57 -1.45 38.93
CA ALA A 27 -18.82 -2.17 39.96
C ALA A 27 -18.71 -3.67 39.64
N ILE A 28 -17.51 -4.23 39.75
CA ILE A 28 -17.26 -5.66 39.54
C ILE A 28 -16.67 -6.28 40.81
N GLU A 29 -17.29 -7.35 41.30
CA GLU A 29 -16.77 -8.12 42.43
C GLU A 29 -15.74 -9.13 41.94
N HIS A 30 -14.46 -8.91 42.28
CA HIS A 30 -13.33 -9.75 41.85
C HIS A 30 -13.55 -11.24 42.17
N GLY A 31 -13.96 -11.58 43.40
CA GLY A 31 -14.16 -12.98 43.81
C GLY A 31 -15.29 -13.69 43.05
N VAL A 32 -16.36 -12.96 42.72
CA VAL A 32 -17.48 -13.49 41.92
C VAL A 32 -17.02 -13.73 40.48
N LEU A 33 -16.27 -12.80 39.90
CA LEU A 33 -15.72 -12.95 38.56
C LEU A 33 -14.70 -14.08 38.47
N GLU A 34 -13.81 -14.22 39.45
CA GLU A 34 -12.87 -15.33 39.52
C GLU A 34 -13.59 -16.69 39.61
N GLN A 35 -14.66 -16.77 40.42
CA GLN A 35 -15.50 -17.96 40.49
C GLN A 35 -16.18 -18.28 39.15
N ALA A 36 -16.73 -17.27 38.48
CA ALA A 36 -17.33 -17.42 37.15
C ALA A 36 -16.30 -17.93 36.13
N ILE A 37 -15.11 -17.34 36.09
CA ILE A 37 -14.02 -17.75 35.20
C ILE A 37 -13.62 -19.21 35.46
N ARG A 38 -13.39 -19.58 36.73
CA ARG A 38 -13.02 -20.95 37.09
C ARG A 38 -14.06 -21.96 36.62
N HIS A 39 -15.34 -21.64 36.78
CA HIS A 39 -16.44 -22.48 36.31
C HIS A 39 -16.42 -22.66 34.78
N VAL A 40 -16.34 -21.55 34.04
CA VAL A 40 -16.39 -21.57 32.56
C VAL A 40 -15.15 -22.22 31.95
N VAL A 41 -13.96 -22.03 32.53
CA VAL A 41 -12.74 -22.74 32.10
C VAL A 41 -12.90 -24.26 32.30
N GLY A 42 -13.55 -24.70 33.37
CA GLY A 42 -13.87 -26.11 33.60
C GLY A 42 -14.72 -26.72 32.47
N GLU A 43 -15.64 -25.95 31.90
CA GLU A 43 -16.51 -26.37 30.80
C GLU A 43 -15.84 -26.27 29.41
N ALA A 44 -14.92 -25.32 29.23
CA ALA A 44 -14.28 -25.04 27.95
C ALA A 44 -13.10 -26.00 27.67
N GLU A 45 -13.40 -27.24 27.27
CA GLU A 45 -12.39 -28.27 26.94
C GLU A 45 -11.22 -27.77 26.07
N PRO A 46 -11.40 -26.96 25.00
CA PRO A 46 -10.27 -26.47 24.20
C PRO A 46 -9.28 -25.59 24.97
N LEU A 47 -9.73 -24.79 25.95
CA LEU A 47 -8.84 -23.98 26.79
C LEU A 47 -8.04 -24.83 27.79
N ARG A 48 -8.53 -26.03 28.06
CA ARG A 48 -7.93 -27.03 28.95
C ARG A 48 -7.01 -28.01 28.22
N ALA A 49 -6.75 -27.78 26.94
CA ALA A 49 -5.86 -28.58 26.14
C ALA A 49 -4.39 -28.23 26.43
N SER A 50 -3.59 -29.26 26.71
CA SER A 50 -2.13 -29.21 26.80
C SER A 50 -1.53 -30.00 25.63
N PHE A 51 -0.45 -29.47 25.04
CA PHE A 51 0.18 -30.03 23.85
C PHE A 51 1.60 -30.52 24.18
N SER A 52 1.93 -31.73 23.73
CA SER A 52 3.23 -32.35 23.97
C SER A 52 3.63 -33.25 22.80
N GLU A 53 4.93 -33.38 22.53
CA GLU A 53 5.44 -34.35 21.56
C GLU A 53 5.82 -35.67 22.25
N VAL A 54 5.31 -36.79 21.73
CA VAL A 54 5.68 -38.15 22.15
C VAL A 54 5.98 -38.97 20.90
N ASP A 55 7.18 -39.53 20.81
CA ASP A 55 7.65 -40.36 19.68
C ASP A 55 7.45 -39.70 18.29
N GLY A 56 7.68 -38.39 18.18
CA GLY A 56 7.52 -37.64 16.93
C GLY A 56 6.06 -37.29 16.58
N GLN A 57 5.10 -37.57 17.47
CA GLN A 57 3.70 -37.20 17.32
C GLN A 57 3.30 -36.12 18.34
N VAL A 58 2.65 -35.07 17.86
CA VAL A 58 2.07 -34.05 18.73
C VAL A 58 0.73 -34.53 19.23
N LEU A 59 0.60 -34.64 20.55
CA LEU A 59 -0.60 -35.06 21.24
C LEU A 59 -1.26 -33.87 21.93
N GLN A 60 -2.59 -33.91 21.97
CA GLN A 60 -3.41 -32.98 22.72
C GLN A 60 -4.07 -33.73 23.87
N THR A 61 -3.88 -33.25 25.10
CA THR A 61 -4.41 -33.88 26.33
C THR A 61 -5.23 -32.88 27.13
N LEU A 62 -6.30 -33.34 27.76
CA LEU A 62 -7.12 -32.51 28.65
C LEU A 62 -6.50 -32.46 30.05
N VAL A 63 -6.32 -31.25 30.56
CA VAL A 63 -5.82 -30.98 31.91
C VAL A 63 -6.87 -30.19 32.67
N ASP A 64 -7.19 -30.63 33.89
CA ASP A 64 -8.08 -29.87 34.77
C ASP A 64 -7.29 -28.81 35.54
N TYR A 65 -7.77 -27.57 35.51
CA TYR A 65 -7.19 -26.44 36.25
C TYR A 65 -8.13 -26.06 37.39
N PRO A 66 -7.98 -26.64 38.59
CA PRO A 66 -8.84 -26.31 39.74
C PRO A 66 -8.62 -24.87 40.23
N ASP A 67 -7.41 -24.36 40.05
CA ASP A 67 -6.99 -23.02 40.45
C ASP A 67 -6.76 -22.16 39.21
N VAL A 68 -7.81 -21.48 38.75
CA VAL A 68 -7.70 -20.45 37.71
C VAL A 68 -7.50 -19.09 38.37
N GLU A 69 -6.38 -18.44 38.07
CA GLU A 69 -6.02 -17.11 38.59
C GLU A 69 -6.72 -16.00 37.80
N LEU A 70 -7.35 -15.06 38.52
CA LEU A 70 -7.73 -13.74 37.99
C LEU A 70 -6.81 -12.68 38.59
N ALA A 71 -5.79 -12.25 37.82
CA ALA A 71 -4.88 -11.20 38.27
C ALA A 71 -5.64 -9.90 38.53
N HIS A 72 -5.43 -9.27 39.68
CA HIS A 72 -6.10 -8.03 40.07
C HIS A 72 -5.11 -6.88 40.15
N HIS A 73 -5.41 -5.78 39.44
CA HIS A 73 -4.60 -4.57 39.43
C HIS A 73 -5.43 -3.37 39.86
N ASP A 74 -5.13 -2.80 41.04
CA ASP A 74 -5.70 -1.52 41.47
C ASP A 74 -4.89 -0.37 40.87
N LEU A 75 -5.50 0.35 39.94
CA LEU A 75 -4.95 1.53 39.27
C LEU A 75 -5.67 2.81 39.69
N THR A 76 -6.52 2.79 40.72
CA THR A 76 -7.33 3.93 41.16
C THR A 76 -6.48 5.12 41.65
N GLN A 77 -5.24 4.86 42.05
CA GLN A 77 -4.27 5.88 42.48
C GLN A 77 -3.31 6.31 41.36
N SER A 78 -3.47 5.81 40.13
CA SER A 78 -2.63 6.20 39.00
C SER A 78 -2.96 7.61 38.51
N THR A 79 -1.94 8.33 38.05
CA THR A 79 -2.10 9.63 37.37
C THR A 79 -2.65 9.49 35.95
N ASP A 80 -2.48 8.32 35.33
CA ASP A 80 -3.01 8.00 34.00
C ASP A 80 -3.45 6.52 33.96
N PRO A 81 -4.57 6.19 34.61
CA PRO A 81 -4.99 4.80 34.81
C PRO A 81 -5.26 4.06 33.50
N VAL A 82 -5.73 4.76 32.46
CA VAL A 82 -6.02 4.14 31.16
C VAL A 82 -4.72 3.74 30.46
N GLN A 83 -3.71 4.62 30.44
CA GLN A 83 -2.41 4.26 29.86
C GLN A 83 -1.77 3.11 30.63
N ASP A 84 -1.94 3.08 31.95
CA ASP A 84 -1.43 2.01 32.81
C ASP A 84 -2.10 0.66 32.50
N VAL A 85 -3.41 0.65 32.20
CA VAL A 85 -4.12 -0.55 31.73
C VAL A 85 -3.43 -1.13 30.49
N TYR A 86 -3.16 -0.30 29.49
CA TYR A 86 -2.48 -0.75 28.26
C TYR A 86 -1.04 -1.24 28.53
N ARG A 87 -0.30 -0.64 29.48
CA ARG A 87 1.03 -1.13 29.87
C ARG A 87 0.98 -2.51 30.53
N VAL A 88 0.02 -2.73 31.42
CA VAL A 88 -0.17 -4.04 32.07
C VAL A 88 -0.55 -5.10 31.04
N ILE A 89 -1.50 -4.79 30.15
CA ILE A 89 -1.94 -5.71 29.08
C ILE A 89 -0.79 -6.05 28.14
N ALA A 90 0.01 -5.06 27.74
CA ALA A 90 1.20 -5.29 26.93
C ALA A 90 2.17 -6.26 27.64
N THR A 91 2.36 -6.11 28.95
CA THR A 91 3.23 -7.00 29.75
C THR A 91 2.69 -8.43 29.78
N ILE A 92 1.39 -8.62 30.03
CA ILE A 92 0.74 -9.94 30.04
C ILE A 92 0.92 -10.61 28.67
N ARG A 93 0.69 -9.86 27.59
CA ARG A 93 0.84 -10.34 26.21
C ARG A 93 2.30 -10.62 25.83
N GLN A 94 3.27 -9.96 26.44
CA GLN A 94 4.70 -10.21 26.23
C GLN A 94 5.23 -11.36 27.09
N THR A 95 4.39 -11.98 27.92
CA THR A 95 4.77 -13.15 28.70
C THR A 95 4.31 -14.42 27.96
N PRO A 96 5.23 -15.27 27.47
CA PRO A 96 4.88 -16.50 26.75
C PRO A 96 4.00 -17.45 27.59
N MET A 97 3.20 -18.26 26.92
CA MET A 97 2.44 -19.37 27.48
C MET A 97 3.04 -20.67 26.94
N PRO A 98 3.71 -21.49 27.77
CA PRO A 98 4.26 -22.75 27.31
C PRO A 98 3.12 -23.69 26.88
N LEU A 99 3.32 -24.43 25.79
CA LEU A 99 2.26 -25.24 25.17
C LEU A 99 1.79 -26.42 26.02
N ASP A 100 2.58 -26.81 27.02
CA ASP A 100 2.25 -27.85 28.00
C ASP A 100 1.55 -27.31 29.27
N GLY A 101 1.44 -25.99 29.43
CA GLY A 101 0.83 -25.31 30.56
C GLY A 101 -0.54 -24.66 30.26
N PRO A 102 -1.06 -23.82 31.17
CA PRO A 102 -2.29 -23.07 30.94
C PRO A 102 -2.15 -22.13 29.73
N LEU A 103 -3.06 -22.26 28.77
CA LEU A 103 -3.08 -21.47 27.52
C LEU A 103 -4.00 -20.26 27.59
N PHE A 104 -4.23 -19.76 28.81
CA PHE A 104 -5.07 -18.61 29.09
C PHE A 104 -4.50 -17.79 30.26
N LYS A 105 -4.76 -16.49 30.26
CA LYS A 105 -4.50 -15.55 31.35
C LYS A 105 -5.65 -14.55 31.44
N PHE A 106 -6.08 -14.26 32.66
CA PHE A 106 -7.16 -13.30 32.94
C PHE A 106 -6.64 -12.19 33.85
N ALA A 107 -7.04 -10.95 33.58
CA ALA A 107 -6.74 -9.82 34.45
C ALA A 107 -7.94 -8.88 34.58
N LEU A 108 -8.19 -8.41 35.81
CA LEU A 108 -9.15 -7.37 36.14
C LEU A 108 -8.38 -6.14 36.65
N LEU A 109 -8.55 -5.02 35.97
CA LEU A 109 -7.87 -3.77 36.29
C LEU A 109 -8.91 -2.72 36.71
N GLN A 110 -8.82 -2.23 37.94
CA GLN A 110 -9.73 -1.22 38.47
C GLN A 110 -9.13 0.17 38.26
N THR A 111 -9.83 1.03 37.53
CA THR A 111 -9.37 2.40 37.21
C THR A 111 -10.13 3.46 38.00
N LYS A 112 -11.41 3.19 38.33
CA LYS A 112 -12.23 3.96 39.28
C LYS A 112 -13.09 3.00 40.11
N ALA A 113 -13.83 3.54 41.08
CA ALA A 113 -14.75 2.75 41.91
C ALA A 113 -15.75 1.92 41.09
N GLU A 114 -16.27 2.49 40.00
CA GLU A 114 -17.25 1.87 39.08
C GLU A 114 -16.71 1.83 37.64
N GLU A 115 -15.39 1.64 37.47
CA GLU A 115 -14.77 1.52 36.15
C GLU A 115 -13.68 0.46 36.17
N PHE A 116 -13.93 -0.64 35.46
CA PHE A 116 -13.05 -1.80 35.38
C PHE A 116 -12.69 -2.13 33.94
N TYR A 117 -11.54 -2.77 33.78
CA TYR A 117 -11.08 -3.34 32.53
C TYR A 117 -10.84 -4.83 32.73
N PHE A 118 -11.55 -5.66 31.96
CA PHE A 118 -11.38 -7.11 31.97
C PHE A 118 -10.60 -7.54 30.73
N PHE A 119 -9.42 -8.11 30.95
CA PHE A 119 -8.53 -8.58 29.89
C PHE A 119 -8.48 -10.10 29.86
N VAL A 120 -8.65 -10.66 28.66
CA VAL A 120 -8.53 -12.09 28.38
C VAL A 120 -7.44 -12.29 27.34
N CYS A 121 -6.45 -13.11 27.68
CA CYS A 121 -5.36 -13.48 26.80
C CYS A 121 -5.32 -15.00 26.64
N CYS A 122 -5.34 -15.50 25.41
CA CYS A 122 -5.31 -16.94 25.16
C CYS A 122 -4.32 -17.30 24.05
N HIS A 123 -3.73 -18.48 24.11
CA HIS A 123 -2.88 -18.97 23.03
C HIS A 123 -3.75 -19.41 21.84
N HIS A 124 -3.43 -18.92 20.63
CA HIS A 124 -4.24 -19.12 19.43
C HIS A 124 -4.32 -20.60 19.00
N ILE A 125 -3.41 -21.45 19.48
CA ILE A 125 -3.48 -22.92 19.26
C ILE A 125 -4.71 -23.55 19.91
N ALA A 126 -5.17 -23.00 21.03
CA ALA A 126 -6.29 -23.53 21.81
C ALA A 126 -7.63 -22.93 21.36
N ILE A 127 -7.62 -21.66 20.94
CA ILE A 127 -8.84 -20.89 20.71
C ILE A 127 -8.64 -19.86 19.58
N ASP A 128 -9.71 -19.56 18.86
CA ASP A 128 -9.75 -18.42 17.92
C ASP A 128 -10.61 -17.26 18.45
N GLY A 129 -10.67 -16.15 17.72
CA GLY A 129 -11.42 -14.97 18.15
C GLY A 129 -12.92 -15.22 18.41
N ILE A 130 -13.57 -16.11 17.66
CA ILE A 130 -14.98 -16.47 17.89
C ILE A 130 -15.09 -17.29 19.18
N GLY A 131 -14.21 -18.27 19.37
CA GLY A 131 -14.16 -19.06 20.59
C GLY A 131 -13.94 -18.19 21.83
N MET A 132 -13.02 -17.22 21.76
CA MET A 132 -12.79 -16.26 22.84
C MET A 132 -14.06 -15.46 23.17
N GLY A 133 -14.83 -15.06 22.15
CA GLY A 133 -16.13 -14.41 22.34
C GLY A 133 -17.15 -15.27 23.06
N LEU A 134 -17.26 -16.55 22.69
CA LEU A 134 -18.13 -17.52 23.37
C LEU A 134 -17.75 -17.68 24.84
N VAL A 135 -16.45 -17.78 25.14
CA VAL A 135 -15.95 -17.87 26.52
C VAL A 135 -16.28 -16.62 27.32
N CYS A 136 -16.03 -15.42 26.77
CA CYS A 136 -16.34 -14.16 27.46
C CYS A 136 -17.84 -13.99 27.71
N HIS A 137 -18.68 -14.38 26.76
CA HIS A 137 -20.14 -14.35 26.92
C HIS A 137 -20.60 -15.26 28.05
N GLN A 138 -20.09 -16.50 28.11
CA GLN A 138 -20.42 -17.44 29.17
C GLN A 138 -19.89 -16.98 30.54
N ILE A 139 -18.71 -16.36 30.61
CA ILE A 139 -18.17 -15.78 31.86
C ILE A 139 -19.10 -14.70 32.41
N ALA A 140 -19.60 -13.80 31.56
CA ALA A 140 -20.52 -12.75 31.99
C ALA A 140 -21.89 -13.30 32.44
N ALA A 141 -22.42 -14.29 31.72
CA ALA A 141 -23.66 -14.98 32.12
C ALA A 141 -23.48 -15.68 33.47
N ALA A 142 -22.33 -16.35 33.67
CA ALA A 142 -21.96 -16.99 34.92
C ALA A 142 -21.81 -15.99 36.07
N TYR A 143 -21.09 -14.89 35.84
CA TYR A 143 -20.94 -13.80 36.81
C TYR A 143 -22.31 -13.25 37.23
N THR A 144 -23.18 -12.99 36.26
CA THR A 144 -24.52 -12.45 36.50
C THR A 144 -25.37 -13.39 37.36
N ALA A 145 -25.35 -14.70 37.06
CA ALA A 145 -26.06 -15.69 37.85
C ALA A 145 -25.53 -15.77 39.29
N ILE A 146 -24.21 -15.80 39.48
CA ILE A 146 -23.59 -15.87 40.83
C ILE A 146 -23.91 -14.60 41.62
N ALA A 147 -23.77 -13.42 41.01
CA ALA A 147 -24.06 -12.14 41.66
C ALA A 147 -25.53 -12.01 42.08
N ALA A 148 -26.46 -12.57 41.30
CA ALA A 148 -27.88 -12.61 41.61
C ALA A 148 -28.28 -13.73 42.60
N GLY A 149 -27.37 -14.66 42.93
CA GLY A 149 -27.70 -15.86 43.69
C GLY A 149 -28.59 -16.85 42.93
N GLU A 150 -28.58 -16.78 41.60
CA GLU A 150 -29.34 -17.63 40.69
C GLU A 150 -28.55 -18.90 40.30
N PRO A 151 -29.22 -19.96 39.83
CA PRO A 151 -28.53 -21.13 39.29
C PRO A 151 -27.63 -20.78 38.11
N MET A 152 -26.47 -21.42 38.05
CA MET A 152 -25.54 -21.28 36.93
C MET A 152 -26.21 -21.60 35.60
N PRO A 153 -25.92 -20.83 34.52
CA PRO A 153 -26.35 -21.19 33.18
C PRO A 153 -25.82 -22.57 32.78
N PRO A 154 -26.54 -23.32 31.93
CA PRO A 154 -26.03 -24.58 31.41
C PRO A 154 -24.78 -24.35 30.56
N ALA A 155 -23.90 -25.35 30.55
CA ALA A 155 -22.76 -25.39 29.63
C ALA A 155 -23.25 -25.26 28.18
N ILE A 156 -22.75 -24.26 27.46
CA ILE A 156 -23.08 -24.05 26.03
C ILE A 156 -22.06 -24.69 25.10
N PHE A 157 -20.89 -25.07 25.61
CA PHE A 157 -19.77 -25.53 24.79
C PHE A 157 -19.92 -26.99 24.37
N GLY A 158 -19.60 -27.26 23.11
CA GLY A 158 -19.34 -28.62 22.64
C GLY A 158 -17.96 -29.13 23.11
N SER A 159 -17.76 -30.44 23.02
CA SER A 159 -16.49 -31.09 23.39
C SER A 159 -15.43 -31.00 22.28
N LEU A 160 -14.15 -31.15 22.64
CA LEU A 160 -13.07 -31.33 21.66
C LEU A 160 -13.30 -32.58 20.81
N LYS A 161 -13.87 -33.64 21.40
CA LYS A 161 -14.22 -34.85 20.68
C LYS A 161 -15.23 -34.57 19.57
N SER A 162 -16.25 -33.77 19.85
CA SER A 162 -17.24 -33.33 18.85
C SER A 162 -16.60 -32.56 17.69
N LEU A 163 -15.60 -31.72 17.97
CA LEU A 163 -14.83 -31.03 16.93
C LEU A 163 -14.02 -32.00 16.07
N ILE A 164 -13.29 -32.93 16.70
CA ILE A 164 -12.48 -33.93 16.00
C ILE A 164 -13.35 -34.84 15.12
N ASP A 165 -14.47 -35.31 15.65
CA ASP A 165 -15.41 -36.16 14.92
C ASP A 165 -16.01 -35.41 13.73
N CYS A 166 -16.43 -34.16 13.92
CA CYS A 166 -16.99 -33.33 12.86
C CYS A 166 -16.00 -33.11 11.69
N GLU A 167 -14.72 -32.87 12.01
CA GLU A 167 -13.66 -32.69 10.99
C GLU A 167 -13.27 -34.01 10.32
N SER A 168 -13.20 -35.12 11.07
CA SER A 168 -12.92 -36.44 10.50
C SER A 168 -14.03 -36.90 9.56
N ASP A 169 -15.29 -36.69 9.94
CA ASP A 169 -16.44 -37.00 9.10
C ASP A 169 -16.43 -36.17 7.80
N TYR A 170 -15.98 -34.92 7.87
CA TYR A 170 -15.88 -34.06 6.70
C TYR A 170 -14.84 -34.55 5.70
N GLU A 171 -13.65 -34.93 6.16
CA GLU A 171 -12.60 -35.47 5.29
C GLU A 171 -13.05 -36.70 4.48
N ALA A 172 -14.05 -37.44 4.98
CA ALA A 172 -14.63 -38.58 4.29
C ALA A 172 -15.71 -38.23 3.24
N THR A 173 -16.20 -37.00 3.21
CA THR A 173 -17.33 -36.56 2.35
C THR A 173 -16.92 -36.18 0.93
N ASP A 174 -17.89 -36.15 0.01
CA ASP A 174 -17.69 -35.59 -1.33
C ASP A 174 -17.55 -34.06 -1.29
N ASP A 175 -18.18 -33.38 -0.33
CA ASP A 175 -18.02 -31.93 -0.12
C ASP A 175 -16.54 -31.56 0.09
N TYR A 176 -15.77 -32.38 0.82
CA TYR A 176 -14.32 -32.16 1.00
C TYR A 176 -13.56 -32.25 -0.32
N ARG A 177 -13.91 -33.20 -1.18
CA ARG A 177 -13.27 -33.38 -2.50
C ARG A 177 -13.61 -32.22 -3.43
N ASP A 178 -14.86 -31.76 -3.40
CA ASP A 178 -15.33 -30.62 -4.18
C ASP A 178 -14.62 -29.33 -3.75
N ASP A 179 -14.50 -29.09 -2.43
CA ASP A 179 -13.77 -27.94 -1.91
C ASP A 179 -12.27 -28.03 -2.25
N GLN A 180 -11.67 -29.23 -2.16
CA GLN A 180 -10.27 -29.46 -2.53
C GLN A 180 -10.02 -29.13 -4.01
N ALA A 181 -10.91 -29.60 -4.90
CA ALA A 181 -10.81 -29.33 -6.33
C ALA A 181 -10.95 -27.83 -6.62
N TYR A 182 -11.94 -27.17 -6.00
CA TYR A 182 -12.13 -25.73 -6.13
C TYR A 182 -10.87 -24.95 -5.74
N TRP A 183 -10.30 -25.23 -4.56
CA TRP A 183 -9.11 -24.52 -4.10
C TRP A 183 -7.85 -24.84 -4.90
N SER A 184 -7.70 -26.08 -5.37
CA SER A 184 -6.58 -26.45 -6.26
C SER A 184 -6.55 -25.62 -7.55
N GLU A 185 -7.71 -25.17 -8.03
CA GLU A 185 -7.84 -24.32 -9.22
C GLU A 185 -7.81 -22.80 -8.90
N ASN A 186 -8.09 -22.41 -7.66
CA ASN A 186 -8.32 -21.02 -7.27
C ASN A 186 -7.27 -20.45 -6.29
N VAL A 187 -6.29 -21.23 -5.82
CA VAL A 187 -5.18 -20.71 -5.03
C VAL A 187 -4.21 -19.99 -5.96
N PRO A 188 -3.94 -18.68 -5.75
CA PRO A 188 -2.99 -17.98 -6.59
C PRO A 188 -1.57 -18.45 -6.26
N PRO A 189 -0.67 -18.53 -7.25
CA PRO A 189 0.74 -18.84 -6.98
C PRO A 189 1.31 -17.84 -5.98
N GLU A 190 2.27 -18.27 -5.14
CA GLU A 190 3.02 -17.35 -4.29
C GLU A 190 3.67 -16.29 -5.20
N SER A 191 3.32 -15.03 -4.97
CA SER A 191 3.89 -13.90 -5.69
C SER A 191 5.22 -13.53 -5.04
N GLU A 192 6.21 -13.13 -5.85
CA GLU A 192 7.48 -12.63 -5.32
C GLU A 192 7.24 -11.42 -4.39
N PRO A 193 8.05 -11.26 -3.33
CA PRO A 193 7.99 -10.09 -2.45
C PRO A 193 8.03 -8.78 -3.25
N HIS A 194 7.06 -7.90 -2.99
CA HIS A 194 7.06 -6.56 -3.57
C HIS A 194 8.36 -5.83 -3.17
N HIS A 195 9.03 -5.21 -4.13
CA HIS A 195 10.21 -4.39 -3.84
C HIS A 195 9.79 -3.12 -3.11
N VAL A 196 9.86 -3.14 -1.78
CA VAL A 196 9.73 -1.95 -0.95
C VAL A 196 11.03 -1.15 -0.95
N PRO A 197 10.98 0.19 -1.10
CA PRO A 197 12.15 1.05 -0.96
C PRO A 197 12.86 0.81 0.38
N ALA A 198 14.20 0.72 0.37
CA ALA A 198 14.98 0.40 1.56
C ALA A 198 14.72 1.33 2.77
N SER A 199 14.24 2.55 2.54
CA SER A 199 13.85 3.52 3.57
C SER A 199 12.64 3.07 4.41
N ALA A 200 11.71 2.33 3.84
CA ALA A 200 10.52 1.81 4.52
C ALA A 200 10.82 0.57 5.39
N VAL A 201 11.93 -0.12 5.14
CA VAL A 201 12.36 -1.31 5.90
C VAL A 201 13.10 -0.92 7.19
N ALA A 202 13.79 0.23 7.21
CA ALA A 202 14.65 0.64 8.32
C ALA A 202 13.90 0.98 9.62
N ASN A 203 12.59 1.22 9.55
CA ASN A 203 11.76 1.69 10.69
C ASN A 203 10.63 0.72 11.09
N GLN A 204 10.59 -0.52 10.58
CA GLN A 204 9.51 -1.43 10.96
C GLN A 204 9.68 -1.88 12.42
N PRO A 205 8.68 -1.65 13.29
CA PRO A 205 8.67 -2.28 14.60
C PRO A 205 8.70 -3.80 14.41
N LEU A 206 9.70 -4.45 15.00
CA LEU A 206 9.83 -5.91 14.99
C LEU A 206 8.70 -6.60 15.78
N GLU A 207 7.90 -5.83 16.53
CA GLU A 207 6.83 -6.32 17.39
C GLU A 207 5.45 -6.05 16.81
N TYR A 208 4.64 -7.11 16.81
CA TYR A 208 3.22 -7.08 16.48
C TYR A 208 2.46 -6.28 17.56
N VAL A 209 1.93 -5.11 17.19
CA VAL A 209 0.98 -4.35 18.01
C VAL A 209 -0.12 -3.82 17.10
N PRO A 210 -1.38 -4.29 17.23
CA PRO A 210 -2.48 -3.65 16.52
C PRO A 210 -2.60 -2.20 16.93
N SER A 211 -2.95 -1.33 15.97
CA SER A 211 -3.22 0.06 16.29
C SER A 211 -4.45 0.20 17.19
N ALA A 212 -4.57 1.34 17.87
CA ALA A 212 -5.85 1.73 18.42
C ALA A 212 -6.92 1.74 17.31
N PRO A 213 -8.17 1.31 17.60
CA PRO A 213 -9.26 1.41 16.63
C PRO A 213 -9.56 2.87 16.31
N VAL A 214 -9.69 3.19 15.03
CA VAL A 214 -10.12 4.48 14.52
C VAL A 214 -11.57 4.36 14.09
N GLN A 215 -12.45 5.16 14.69
CA GLN A 215 -13.85 5.25 14.25
C GLN A 215 -13.88 5.91 12.87
N LEU A 216 -14.56 5.25 11.93
CA LEU A 216 -14.82 5.81 10.60
C LEU A 216 -16.01 6.77 10.66
N ASP A 217 -15.98 7.80 9.83
CA ASP A 217 -17.03 8.80 9.73
C ASP A 217 -18.40 8.14 9.46
N GLN A 218 -19.36 8.43 10.34
CA GLN A 218 -20.70 7.82 10.31
C GLN A 218 -21.45 8.11 9.00
N SER A 219 -21.21 9.26 8.36
CA SER A 219 -21.83 9.61 7.08
C SER A 219 -21.26 8.77 5.93
N VAL A 220 -19.96 8.47 5.94
CA VAL A 220 -19.31 7.58 4.97
C VAL A 220 -19.82 6.16 5.14
N VAL A 221 -19.88 5.70 6.39
CA VAL A 221 -20.43 4.39 6.78
C VAL A 221 -21.91 4.24 6.37
N GLY A 222 -22.72 5.29 6.58
CA GLY A 222 -24.12 5.34 6.17
C GLY A 222 -24.28 5.21 4.67
N ARG A 223 -23.49 5.96 3.88
CA ARG A 223 -23.51 5.86 2.41
C ARG A 223 -23.06 4.50 1.88
N ALA A 224 -22.06 3.87 2.52
CA ALA A 224 -21.65 2.50 2.16
C ALA A 224 -22.78 1.48 2.38
N ARG A 225 -23.60 1.68 3.42
CA ARG A 225 -24.79 0.86 3.68
C ARG A 225 -25.89 1.09 2.64
N GLU A 226 -26.13 2.33 2.24
CA GLU A 226 -27.07 2.66 1.17
C GLU A 226 -26.66 2.03 -0.16
N LEU A 227 -25.37 2.12 -0.51
CA LEU A 227 -24.81 1.47 -1.69
C LEU A 227 -24.99 -0.06 -1.65
N SER A 228 -24.68 -0.68 -0.50
CA SER A 228 -24.90 -2.12 -0.28
C SER A 228 -26.36 -2.52 -0.54
N LYS A 229 -27.32 -1.73 -0.03
CA LYS A 229 -28.75 -1.96 -0.27
C LYS A 229 -29.12 -1.78 -1.74
N ALA A 230 -28.66 -0.70 -2.38
CA ALA A 230 -28.98 -0.38 -3.77
C ALA A 230 -28.46 -1.45 -4.76
N LEU A 231 -27.29 -2.02 -4.49
CA LEU A 231 -26.68 -3.06 -5.33
C LEU A 231 -27.11 -4.49 -4.96
N GLY A 232 -27.80 -4.68 -3.83
CA GLY A 232 -28.18 -6.01 -3.34
C GLY A 232 -26.97 -6.86 -2.90
N VAL A 233 -25.89 -6.22 -2.45
CA VAL A 233 -24.64 -6.88 -2.01
C VAL A 233 -24.44 -6.71 -0.51
N ARG A 234 -23.58 -7.53 0.11
CA ARG A 234 -23.26 -7.39 1.54
C ARG A 234 -22.43 -6.13 1.81
N ARG A 235 -22.63 -5.48 2.97
CA ARG A 235 -21.82 -4.32 3.39
C ARG A 235 -20.32 -4.64 3.46
N ALA A 236 -19.97 -5.85 3.90
CA ALA A 236 -18.60 -6.34 3.90
C ALA A 236 -17.97 -6.35 2.49
N SER A 237 -18.77 -6.55 1.44
CA SER A 237 -18.29 -6.53 0.05
C SER A 237 -17.96 -5.11 -0.43
N VAL A 238 -18.73 -4.11 -0.02
CA VAL A 238 -18.41 -2.70 -0.31
C VAL A 238 -17.13 -2.26 0.41
N ILE A 239 -16.98 -2.65 1.68
CA ILE A 239 -15.77 -2.39 2.48
C ILE A 239 -14.55 -3.09 1.87
N ALA A 240 -14.69 -4.37 1.52
CA ALA A 240 -13.63 -5.15 0.88
C ALA A 240 -13.25 -4.60 -0.50
N ALA A 241 -14.23 -4.09 -1.27
CA ALA A 241 -13.96 -3.42 -2.54
C ALA A 241 -13.12 -2.15 -2.35
N ALA A 242 -13.49 -1.29 -1.38
CA ALA A 242 -12.70 -0.08 -1.10
C ALA A 242 -11.28 -0.41 -0.65
N TYR A 243 -11.10 -1.41 0.22
CA TYR A 243 -9.77 -1.83 0.64
C TYR A 243 -8.97 -2.45 -0.50
N ALA A 244 -9.61 -3.25 -1.37
CA ALA A 244 -8.95 -3.81 -2.55
C ALA A 244 -8.45 -2.72 -3.50
N LEU A 245 -9.17 -1.61 -3.66
CA LEU A 245 -8.71 -0.46 -4.45
C LEU A 245 -7.51 0.24 -3.82
N LEU A 246 -7.47 0.38 -2.49
CA LEU A 246 -6.30 0.91 -1.79
C LEU A 246 -5.07 0.01 -1.99
N VAL A 247 -5.23 -1.31 -1.79
CA VAL A 247 -4.13 -2.27 -1.99
C VAL A 247 -3.68 -2.28 -3.45
N HIS A 248 -4.62 -2.24 -4.41
CA HIS A 248 -4.31 -2.12 -5.83
C HIS A 248 -3.47 -0.87 -6.13
N GLY A 249 -3.72 0.23 -5.43
CA GLY A 249 -2.94 1.45 -5.52
C GLY A 249 -1.47 1.33 -5.13
N GLU A 250 -1.18 0.48 -4.14
CA GLU A 250 0.18 0.22 -3.66
C GLU A 250 0.89 -0.83 -4.53
N THR A 251 0.17 -1.87 -4.96
CA THR A 251 0.77 -3.04 -5.64
C THR A 251 0.70 -2.98 -7.16
N GLY A 252 -0.20 -2.18 -7.74
CA GLY A 252 -0.52 -2.18 -9.16
C GLY A 252 -1.19 -3.48 -9.62
N GLY A 253 -1.03 -3.81 -10.91
CA GLY A 253 -1.51 -5.08 -11.51
C GLY A 253 -2.96 -5.05 -12.02
N THR A 254 -3.53 -6.21 -12.33
CA THR A 254 -4.96 -6.36 -12.72
C THR A 254 -5.74 -7.22 -11.72
N GLU A 255 -5.06 -7.75 -10.71
CA GLU A 255 -5.62 -8.61 -9.68
C GLU A 255 -5.04 -8.22 -8.32
N VAL A 256 -5.89 -8.18 -7.31
CA VAL A 256 -5.52 -8.06 -5.90
C VAL A 256 -5.92 -9.34 -5.20
N VAL A 257 -5.02 -9.89 -4.39
CA VAL A 257 -5.30 -11.04 -3.54
C VAL A 257 -5.27 -10.59 -2.09
N LEU A 258 -6.41 -10.68 -1.43
CA LEU A 258 -6.52 -10.39 0.00
C LEU A 258 -6.57 -11.70 0.79
N ASP A 259 -5.81 -11.79 1.88
CA ASP A 259 -5.97 -12.87 2.85
C ASP A 259 -7.27 -12.62 3.64
N PHE A 260 -8.20 -13.56 3.57
CA PHE A 260 -9.53 -13.43 4.15
C PHE A 260 -9.74 -14.49 5.23
N PRO A 261 -9.62 -14.13 6.52
CA PRO A 261 -9.92 -15.04 7.62
C PRO A 261 -11.40 -15.46 7.61
N VAL A 262 -11.62 -16.75 7.79
CA VAL A 262 -12.94 -17.38 7.78
C VAL A 262 -13.09 -18.32 8.97
N SER A 263 -14.31 -18.50 9.46
CA SER A 263 -14.60 -19.52 10.47
C SER A 263 -14.98 -20.83 9.80
N ARG A 264 -14.36 -21.94 10.19
CA ARG A 264 -14.76 -23.27 9.68
C ARG A 264 -15.93 -23.88 10.46
N ARG A 265 -16.49 -23.13 11.43
CA ARG A 265 -17.71 -23.49 12.18
C ARG A 265 -18.97 -23.32 11.33
N VAL A 266 -19.20 -24.24 10.40
CA VAL A 266 -20.38 -24.22 9.50
C VAL A 266 -21.45 -25.25 9.85
N ARG A 267 -21.17 -26.09 10.84
CA ARG A 267 -21.98 -27.22 11.28
C ARG A 267 -22.51 -26.98 12.70
N PRO A 268 -23.80 -27.23 12.99
CA PRO A 268 -24.39 -27.00 14.32
C PRO A 268 -23.58 -27.60 15.48
N GLU A 269 -22.97 -28.77 15.25
CA GLU A 269 -22.22 -29.56 16.21
C GLU A 269 -20.96 -28.84 16.74
N VAL A 270 -20.42 -27.88 15.98
CA VAL A 270 -19.18 -27.15 16.32
C VAL A 270 -19.38 -25.64 16.48
N LEU A 271 -20.61 -25.12 16.31
CA LEU A 271 -20.90 -23.69 16.42
C LEU A 271 -20.50 -23.10 17.78
N THR A 272 -20.66 -23.89 18.84
CA THR A 272 -20.39 -23.45 20.22
C THR A 272 -19.08 -24.02 20.79
N VAL A 273 -18.27 -24.73 20.00
CA VAL A 273 -16.97 -25.22 20.49
C VAL A 273 -15.96 -24.06 20.50
N PRO A 274 -15.41 -23.67 21.67
CA PRO A 274 -14.49 -22.54 21.79
C PRO A 274 -13.05 -22.94 21.46
N GLY A 275 -12.85 -23.64 20.33
CA GLY A 275 -11.54 -24.12 19.87
C GLY A 275 -10.90 -23.26 18.79
N MET A 276 -9.71 -23.64 18.32
CA MET A 276 -9.08 -23.05 17.14
C MET A 276 -9.68 -23.65 15.86
N VAL A 277 -10.63 -22.94 15.23
CA VAL A 277 -11.38 -23.41 14.06
C VAL A 277 -11.36 -22.38 12.91
N SER A 278 -10.55 -21.32 13.03
CA SER A 278 -10.36 -20.35 11.94
C SER A 278 -9.47 -20.89 10.83
N GLY A 279 -9.74 -20.47 9.60
CA GLY A 279 -8.87 -20.62 8.44
C GLY A 279 -8.63 -19.26 7.77
N VAL A 280 -7.72 -19.22 6.81
CA VAL A 280 -7.51 -18.04 5.95
C VAL A 280 -7.60 -18.52 4.52
N VAL A 281 -8.41 -17.84 3.70
CA VAL A 281 -8.59 -18.15 2.28
C VAL A 281 -8.23 -16.95 1.41
N PRO A 282 -7.67 -17.14 0.20
CA PRO A 282 -7.35 -16.06 -0.70
C PRO A 282 -8.63 -15.52 -1.35
N LEU A 283 -8.87 -14.22 -1.22
CA LEU A 283 -9.89 -13.50 -1.94
C LEU A 283 -9.27 -12.82 -3.16
N ILE A 284 -9.34 -13.50 -4.30
CA ILE A 284 -8.85 -12.98 -5.60
C ILE A 284 -9.88 -12.03 -6.20
N LEU A 285 -9.49 -10.78 -6.39
CA LEU A 285 -10.32 -9.69 -6.88
C LEU A 285 -9.69 -9.08 -8.14
N ARG A 286 -10.39 -9.21 -9.27
CA ARG A 286 -9.95 -8.63 -10.55
C ARG A 286 -10.32 -7.16 -10.61
N THR A 287 -9.33 -6.31 -10.83
CA THR A 287 -9.51 -4.88 -11.04
C THR A 287 -9.38 -4.60 -12.54
N SER A 288 -10.44 -4.03 -13.12
CA SER A 288 -10.42 -3.53 -14.50
C SER A 288 -10.63 -2.02 -14.46
N PRO A 289 -9.75 -1.21 -15.07
CA PRO A 289 -9.86 0.25 -15.01
C PRO A 289 -11.21 0.78 -15.52
N GLN A 290 -11.83 0.06 -16.48
CA GLN A 290 -13.10 0.42 -17.11
C GLN A 290 -14.33 -0.13 -16.38
N SER A 291 -14.15 -1.06 -15.43
CA SER A 291 -15.28 -1.53 -14.63
C SER A 291 -15.85 -0.38 -13.79
N THR A 292 -17.16 -0.42 -13.60
CA THR A 292 -17.84 0.51 -12.70
C THR A 292 -17.68 0.07 -11.25
N VAL A 293 -17.87 1.00 -10.31
CA VAL A 293 -17.91 0.69 -8.87
C VAL A 293 -18.96 -0.38 -8.56
N ALA A 294 -20.15 -0.30 -9.19
CA ALA A 294 -21.22 -1.26 -9.02
C ALA A 294 -20.82 -2.68 -9.45
N GLU A 295 -20.25 -2.83 -10.64
CA GLU A 295 -19.77 -4.12 -11.16
C GLU A 295 -18.67 -4.70 -10.27
N PHE A 296 -17.76 -3.85 -9.77
CA PHE A 296 -16.69 -4.30 -8.90
C PHE A 296 -17.23 -4.75 -7.53
N CYS A 297 -18.16 -4.01 -6.92
CA CYS A 297 -18.80 -4.44 -5.67
C CYS A 297 -19.54 -5.78 -5.83
N GLN A 298 -20.23 -5.98 -6.95
CA GLN A 298 -20.91 -7.25 -7.29
C GLN A 298 -19.91 -8.39 -7.51
N HIS A 299 -18.78 -8.10 -8.16
CA HIS A 299 -17.68 -9.07 -8.33
C HIS A 299 -17.11 -9.49 -6.97
N VAL A 300 -16.77 -8.53 -6.11
CA VAL A 300 -16.25 -8.79 -4.75
C VAL A 300 -17.26 -9.60 -3.94
N ASP A 301 -18.54 -9.25 -3.98
CA ASP A 301 -19.59 -9.98 -3.28
C ASP A 301 -19.74 -11.43 -3.79
N ARG A 302 -19.65 -11.64 -5.11
CA ARG A 302 -19.61 -13.00 -5.67
C ARG A 302 -18.41 -13.78 -5.18
N ARG A 303 -17.19 -13.20 -5.21
CA ARG A 303 -15.97 -13.88 -4.75
C ARG A 303 -16.00 -14.20 -3.26
N ILE A 304 -16.51 -13.30 -2.42
CA ILE A 304 -16.71 -13.60 -0.99
C ILE A 304 -17.73 -14.73 -0.82
N ARG A 305 -18.82 -14.79 -1.59
CA ARG A 305 -19.79 -15.92 -1.49
C ARG A 305 -19.14 -17.25 -1.86
N GLU A 306 -18.38 -17.27 -2.96
CA GLU A 306 -17.66 -18.47 -3.41
C GLU A 306 -16.65 -18.92 -2.34
N ALA A 307 -15.85 -18.00 -1.79
CA ALA A 307 -14.91 -18.28 -0.71
C ALA A 307 -15.62 -18.84 0.54
N MET A 308 -16.76 -18.26 0.93
CA MET A 308 -17.54 -18.74 2.09
C MET A 308 -18.16 -20.12 1.86
N ARG A 309 -18.53 -20.46 0.62
CA ARG A 309 -19.06 -21.79 0.28
C ARG A 309 -18.02 -22.90 0.52
N HIS A 310 -16.76 -22.62 0.22
CA HIS A 310 -15.64 -23.55 0.34
C HIS A 310 -14.76 -23.29 1.57
N GLN A 311 -15.24 -22.49 2.54
CA GLN A 311 -14.44 -22.00 3.66
C GLN A 311 -14.00 -23.09 4.64
N ARG A 312 -14.67 -24.24 4.61
CA ARG A 312 -14.43 -25.33 5.57
C ARG A 312 -13.12 -26.07 5.28
N PHE A 313 -12.72 -26.10 4.01
CA PHE A 313 -11.52 -26.80 3.58
C PHE A 313 -10.24 -26.22 4.23
N PRO A 314 -9.38 -27.06 4.82
CA PRO A 314 -8.10 -26.63 5.37
C PRO A 314 -7.11 -26.35 4.24
N LEU A 315 -7.10 -25.11 3.73
CA LEU A 315 -6.32 -24.71 2.54
C LEU A 315 -4.83 -25.11 2.57
N ARG A 316 -4.26 -25.20 3.77
CA ARG A 316 -2.89 -25.68 4.02
C ARG A 316 -2.58 -27.09 3.48
N GLU A 317 -3.58 -27.92 3.23
CA GLU A 317 -3.37 -29.24 2.62
C GLU A 317 -2.94 -29.13 1.14
N ILE A 318 -3.21 -27.97 0.52
CA ILE A 318 -2.85 -27.65 -0.87
C ILE A 318 -1.71 -26.62 -0.94
N GLU A 319 -1.69 -25.63 -0.04
CA GLU A 319 -0.59 -24.66 0.02
C GLU A 319 0.72 -25.34 0.44
N ASN A 320 1.82 -25.00 -0.23
CA ASN A 320 3.13 -25.53 0.13
C ASN A 320 3.42 -25.25 1.61
N LYS A 321 3.85 -26.28 2.34
CA LYS A 321 4.17 -26.21 3.77
C LYS A 321 5.23 -25.13 4.12
N THR A 322 5.89 -24.53 3.13
CA THR A 322 6.89 -23.47 3.27
C THR A 322 6.39 -22.18 3.92
N ARG A 323 5.09 -21.83 3.82
CA ARG A 323 4.52 -20.64 4.47
C ARG A 323 4.71 -20.65 6.00
N PHE A 324 4.67 -21.84 6.61
CA PHE A 324 4.87 -22.05 8.05
C PHE A 324 6.19 -22.78 8.39
N GLN A 325 6.82 -23.48 7.44
CA GLN A 325 8.03 -24.29 7.68
C GLN A 325 9.37 -23.65 7.26
N GLY A 326 9.39 -22.51 6.57
CA GLY A 326 10.57 -22.12 5.79
C GLY A 326 11.34 -20.89 6.24
N THR A 327 10.81 -19.70 5.97
CA THR A 327 11.68 -18.52 5.75
C THR A 327 11.52 -17.40 6.77
N GLY A 328 10.46 -17.40 7.58
CA GLY A 328 10.17 -16.30 8.52
C GLY A 328 9.91 -14.95 7.82
N GLN A 329 9.62 -14.97 6.51
CA GLN A 329 9.27 -13.75 5.78
C GLN A 329 7.77 -13.48 5.92
N PRO A 330 7.36 -12.24 6.24
CA PRO A 330 5.96 -11.84 6.27
C PRO A 330 5.24 -12.12 4.95
N SER A 331 3.94 -12.40 5.01
CA SER A 331 3.10 -12.51 3.81
C SER A 331 3.14 -11.19 3.04
N THR A 332 3.22 -11.29 1.72
CA THR A 332 3.14 -10.15 0.81
C THR A 332 1.69 -9.73 0.55
N ARG A 333 0.73 -10.59 0.92
CA ARG A 333 -0.71 -10.37 0.77
C ARG A 333 -1.24 -9.55 1.94
N ALA A 334 -2.09 -8.57 1.62
CA ALA A 334 -2.81 -7.81 2.61
C ALA A 334 -3.98 -8.63 3.17
N ALA A 335 -4.16 -8.66 4.49
CA ALA A 335 -5.31 -9.29 5.11
C ALA A 335 -6.48 -8.30 5.25
N ILE A 336 -7.70 -8.80 5.11
CA ILE A 336 -8.93 -8.09 5.50
C ILE A 336 -9.74 -8.98 6.45
N ASN A 337 -9.97 -8.49 7.67
CA ASN A 337 -10.73 -9.23 8.67
C ASN A 337 -11.95 -8.42 9.12
N PHE A 338 -13.10 -9.09 9.20
CA PHE A 338 -14.31 -8.53 9.77
C PHE A 338 -14.58 -9.24 11.09
N ILE A 339 -14.36 -8.53 12.19
CA ILE A 339 -14.64 -9.06 13.51
C ILE A 339 -16.04 -8.59 13.88
N PRO A 340 -17.02 -9.51 14.02
CA PRO A 340 -18.30 -9.12 14.59
C PRO A 340 -18.04 -8.65 16.01
N THR A 341 -18.63 -7.54 16.42
CA THR A 341 -18.63 -7.19 17.84
C THR A 341 -19.38 -8.30 18.57
N ILE A 342 -18.63 -9.04 19.37
CA ILE A 342 -19.20 -9.87 20.41
C ILE A 342 -19.83 -8.86 21.37
N PRO A 343 -21.17 -8.82 21.53
CA PRO A 343 -21.78 -7.93 22.50
C PRO A 343 -21.09 -8.24 23.82
N VAL A 344 -20.37 -7.26 24.39
CA VAL A 344 -19.76 -7.51 25.69
C VAL A 344 -20.92 -7.70 26.63
N ALA A 345 -21.02 -8.94 27.08
CA ALA A 345 -22.16 -9.42 27.81
C ALA A 345 -22.31 -8.59 29.09
N ASP A 346 -23.56 -8.38 29.46
CA ASP A 346 -23.93 -7.64 30.65
C ASP A 346 -23.43 -8.38 31.90
N PHE A 347 -22.62 -7.71 32.73
CA PHE A 347 -22.14 -8.24 34.00
C PHE A 347 -23.07 -7.73 35.12
N ALA A 348 -24.19 -8.41 35.33
CA ALA A 348 -25.19 -8.06 36.35
C ALA A 348 -25.73 -6.61 36.27
N GLY A 349 -26.06 -6.13 35.08
CA GLY A 349 -26.51 -4.75 34.82
C GLY A 349 -25.36 -3.76 34.52
N THR A 350 -24.11 -4.25 34.44
CA THR A 350 -22.94 -3.49 34.03
C THR A 350 -22.67 -3.72 32.55
N PRO A 351 -23.04 -2.78 31.66
CA PRO A 351 -22.71 -2.89 30.24
C PRO A 351 -21.20 -2.78 30.06
N GLY A 352 -20.68 -3.50 29.07
CA GLY A 352 -19.29 -3.39 28.65
C GLY A 352 -19.13 -3.01 27.19
N SER A 353 -17.96 -2.49 26.86
CA SER A 353 -17.52 -2.24 25.47
C SER A 353 -16.17 -2.93 25.24
N GLY A 354 -16.06 -3.71 24.16
CA GLY A 354 -14.94 -4.63 23.95
C GLY A 354 -14.12 -4.28 22.72
N THR A 355 -12.81 -4.48 22.79
CA THR A 355 -11.90 -4.33 21.65
C THR A 355 -10.92 -5.51 21.63
N ALA A 356 -10.71 -6.08 20.44
CA ALA A 356 -9.64 -7.05 20.25
C ALA A 356 -8.29 -6.31 20.25
N THR A 357 -7.41 -6.65 21.20
CA THR A 357 -6.06 -6.08 21.31
C THR A 357 -5.01 -6.88 20.54
N HIS A 358 -5.37 -8.09 20.10
CA HIS A 358 -4.59 -8.94 19.19
C HIS A 358 -5.51 -9.92 18.47
N THR A 359 -5.50 -9.93 17.14
CA THR A 359 -6.48 -10.65 16.31
C THR A 359 -5.97 -11.94 15.69
N GLY A 360 -4.68 -12.24 15.83
CA GLY A 360 -4.10 -13.52 15.39
C GLY A 360 -3.61 -13.54 13.95
N LEU A 361 -3.58 -12.39 13.28
CA LEU A 361 -2.99 -12.21 11.94
C LEU A 361 -1.45 -12.16 12.03
N VAL A 362 -0.83 -13.27 12.42
CA VAL A 362 0.62 -13.38 12.61
C VAL A 362 1.34 -13.28 11.27
N ASP A 363 2.38 -12.43 11.20
CA ASP A 363 3.22 -12.21 10.03
C ASP A 363 2.45 -11.81 8.75
N GLN A 364 1.27 -11.19 8.91
CA GLN A 364 0.44 -10.64 7.82
C GLN A 364 0.03 -9.23 8.17
N PHE A 365 0.33 -8.26 7.29
CA PHE A 365 -0.26 -6.92 7.42
C PHE A 365 -1.72 -6.92 6.94
N GLY A 366 -2.61 -6.27 7.67
CA GLY A 366 -3.98 -6.11 7.22
C GLY A 366 -4.80 -5.09 7.99
N LEU A 367 -6.02 -4.89 7.49
CA LEU A 367 -7.03 -4.07 8.14
C LEU A 367 -8.07 -4.96 8.81
N VAL A 368 -8.40 -4.62 10.05
CA VAL A 368 -9.47 -5.23 10.83
C VAL A 368 -10.60 -4.22 10.94
N PHE A 369 -11.79 -4.65 10.55
CA PHE A 369 -13.02 -3.88 10.68
C PHE A 369 -13.86 -4.42 11.82
N LEU A 370 -14.15 -3.58 12.80
CA LEU A 370 -15.01 -3.91 13.96
C LEU A 370 -16.31 -3.12 13.87
N LYS A 371 -17.45 -3.78 14.04
CA LYS A 371 -18.78 -3.17 13.90
C LYS A 371 -19.51 -3.14 15.24
N GLU A 372 -19.55 -1.97 15.88
CA GLU A 372 -20.32 -1.71 17.09
C GLU A 372 -21.61 -0.97 16.71
N ASP A 373 -22.78 -1.58 16.95
CA ASP A 373 -24.09 -1.06 16.55
C ASP A 373 -24.16 -0.57 15.09
N GLU A 374 -24.11 0.75 14.89
CA GLU A 374 -24.14 1.37 13.57
C GLU A 374 -22.78 1.90 13.11
N ASP A 375 -21.84 2.01 14.04
CA ASP A 375 -20.47 2.46 13.86
C ASP A 375 -19.59 1.38 13.21
N LEU A 376 -18.47 1.82 12.66
CA LEU A 376 -17.44 0.96 12.10
C LEU A 376 -16.09 1.51 12.49
N TYR A 377 -15.27 0.66 13.07
CA TYR A 377 -13.91 0.98 13.44
C TYR A 377 -12.94 0.23 12.55
N LEU A 378 -11.83 0.87 12.25
CA LEU A 378 -10.71 0.31 11.49
C LEU A 378 -9.49 0.26 12.42
N SER A 379 -8.82 -0.90 12.48
CA SER A 379 -7.49 -1.00 13.08
C SER A 379 -6.52 -1.67 12.12
N MET A 380 -5.26 -1.25 12.18
CA MET A 380 -4.15 -1.89 11.50
C MET A 380 -3.64 -3.03 12.36
N THR A 381 -3.25 -4.13 11.72
CA THR A 381 -2.65 -5.27 12.41
C THR A 381 -1.54 -5.88 11.57
N GLY A 382 -0.59 -6.51 12.26
CA GLY A 382 0.51 -7.23 11.62
C GLY A 382 1.75 -6.41 11.32
N VAL A 383 2.76 -7.12 10.83
CA VAL A 383 4.01 -6.56 10.33
C VAL A 383 4.00 -6.77 8.83
N GLY A 384 4.18 -5.71 8.05
CA GLY A 384 4.25 -5.85 6.61
C GLY A 384 4.67 -4.58 5.89
N GLN A 385 4.84 -4.76 4.59
CA GLN A 385 5.49 -3.83 3.69
C GLN A 385 4.50 -2.89 2.99
N LEU A 386 3.21 -3.22 3.02
CA LEU A 386 2.13 -2.41 2.47
C LEU A 386 1.88 -1.19 3.35
N PHE A 387 1.71 -0.02 2.71
CA PHE A 387 1.45 1.26 3.39
C PHE A 387 2.52 1.67 4.41
N ALA A 388 3.79 1.36 4.13
CA ALA A 388 4.88 1.69 5.03
C ALA A 388 4.92 3.19 5.37
N GLY A 389 4.99 3.52 6.66
CA GLY A 389 4.98 4.90 7.17
C GLY A 389 3.59 5.51 7.38
N CYS A 390 2.51 4.82 7.02
CA CYS A 390 1.15 5.24 7.38
C CYS A 390 0.78 4.78 8.79
N GLU A 391 0.15 5.65 9.57
CA GLU A 391 -0.53 5.30 10.81
C GLU A 391 -1.99 4.91 10.52
N ALA A 392 -2.68 4.37 11.54
CA ALA A 392 -4.07 3.91 11.38
C ALA A 392 -5.04 5.02 10.99
N ARG A 393 -4.80 6.26 11.42
CA ARG A 393 -5.60 7.42 11.02
C ARG A 393 -5.40 7.74 9.53
N ASP A 394 -4.18 7.69 9.03
CA ASP A 394 -3.88 7.99 7.62
C ASP A 394 -4.58 6.97 6.69
N LEU A 395 -4.55 5.68 7.06
CA LEU A 395 -5.28 4.66 6.31
C LEU A 395 -6.79 4.77 6.45
N ALA A 396 -7.29 5.17 7.63
CA ALA A 396 -8.71 5.48 7.78
C ALA A 396 -9.14 6.63 6.87
N ASP A 397 -8.37 7.71 6.79
CA ASP A 397 -8.64 8.87 5.91
C ASP A 397 -8.64 8.47 4.43
N ARG A 398 -7.62 7.71 3.99
CA ARG A 398 -7.55 7.19 2.62
C ARG A 398 -8.70 6.24 2.31
N PHE A 399 -9.07 5.38 3.26
CA PHE A 399 -10.19 4.46 3.12
C PHE A 399 -11.54 5.19 3.04
N GLU A 400 -11.75 6.22 3.85
CA GLU A 400 -12.93 7.10 3.80
C GLU A 400 -13.03 7.88 2.48
N LEU A 401 -11.90 8.34 1.94
CA LEU A 401 -11.81 8.99 0.63
C LEU A 401 -12.29 8.04 -0.47
N VAL A 402 -11.76 6.82 -0.51
CA VAL A 402 -12.14 5.80 -1.50
C VAL A 402 -13.62 5.43 -1.36
N LEU A 403 -14.10 5.15 -0.14
CA LEU A 403 -15.52 4.86 0.08
C LEU A 403 -16.43 6.03 -0.32
N THR A 404 -16.01 7.27 -0.04
CA THR A 404 -16.74 8.48 -0.45
C THR A 404 -16.85 8.57 -1.96
N ALA A 405 -15.75 8.33 -2.69
CA ALA A 405 -15.73 8.35 -4.13
C ALA A 405 -16.59 7.23 -4.75
N MET A 406 -16.53 6.02 -4.19
CA MET A 406 -17.33 4.87 -4.61
C MET A 406 -18.83 5.09 -4.40
N THR A 407 -19.22 5.66 -3.25
CA THR A 407 -20.63 5.85 -2.89
C THR A 407 -21.28 7.05 -3.54
N ALA A 408 -20.49 7.99 -4.09
CA ALA A 408 -21.01 9.17 -4.78
C ALA A 408 -21.65 8.83 -6.14
N ASP A 409 -21.10 7.86 -6.87
CA ASP A 409 -21.61 7.43 -8.18
C ASP A 409 -21.23 5.96 -8.46
N PRO A 410 -22.18 5.01 -8.31
CA PRO A 410 -21.92 3.60 -8.55
C PRO A 410 -21.58 3.26 -10.01
N ALA A 411 -21.94 4.14 -10.97
CA ALA A 411 -21.64 3.95 -12.39
C ALA A 411 -20.25 4.50 -12.78
N ARG A 412 -19.54 5.13 -11.85
CA ARG A 412 -18.21 5.69 -12.08
C ARG A 412 -17.19 4.58 -12.35
N SER A 413 -16.30 4.83 -13.31
CA SER A 413 -15.18 3.94 -13.67
C SER A 413 -14.15 3.89 -12.54
N LEU A 414 -13.64 2.69 -12.24
CA LEU A 414 -12.62 2.50 -11.19
C LEU A 414 -11.37 3.35 -11.39
N SER A 415 -10.94 3.57 -12.65
CA SER A 415 -9.77 4.41 -13.00
C SER A 415 -9.87 5.87 -12.58
N THR A 416 -11.06 6.35 -12.22
CA THR A 416 -11.30 7.74 -11.80
C THR A 416 -11.43 7.89 -10.28
N ILE A 417 -11.33 6.78 -9.54
CA ILE A 417 -11.34 6.79 -8.08
C ILE A 417 -9.95 7.20 -7.61
N ASP A 418 -9.87 8.35 -6.96
CA ASP A 418 -8.65 8.80 -6.28
C ASP A 418 -8.49 8.01 -4.96
N ILE A 419 -7.31 7.42 -4.81
CA ILE A 419 -6.91 6.60 -3.65
C ILE A 419 -6.02 7.36 -2.67
N GLY A 420 -5.84 8.67 -2.88
CA GLY A 420 -5.19 9.58 -1.95
C GLY A 420 -3.67 9.48 -1.94
N HIS A 421 -3.03 9.58 -3.10
CA HIS A 421 -1.57 9.73 -3.17
C HIS A 421 -1.14 11.11 -2.65
N GLU A 422 0.10 11.22 -2.16
CA GLU A 422 0.71 12.49 -1.77
C GLU A 422 0.99 13.37 -3.00
N LEU A 423 -0.07 14.01 -3.51
CA LEU A 423 0.01 14.98 -4.61
C LEU A 423 0.96 16.15 -4.28
N LYS A 424 1.22 16.41 -3.00
CA LYS A 424 2.09 17.50 -2.55
C LYS A 424 3.56 17.27 -2.92
N GLU A 425 4.09 16.06 -2.73
CA GLU A 425 5.47 15.75 -3.14
C GLU A 425 5.61 15.81 -4.66
N LEU A 426 4.60 15.34 -5.39
CA LEU A 426 4.56 15.45 -6.85
C LEU A 426 4.46 16.91 -7.32
N ASP A 427 3.72 17.76 -6.61
CA ASP A 427 3.66 19.20 -6.89
C ASP A 427 5.02 19.87 -6.66
N GLU A 428 5.77 19.42 -5.65
CA GLU A 428 7.14 19.87 -5.36
C GLU A 428 8.13 19.39 -6.43
N TRP A 429 8.18 18.09 -6.72
CA TRP A 429 9.04 17.51 -7.78
C TRP A 429 8.72 18.08 -9.16
N GLY A 430 7.42 18.23 -9.44
CA GLY A 430 6.90 18.82 -10.67
C GLY A 430 7.10 20.33 -10.76
N ASN A 431 7.65 20.98 -9.74
CA ASN A 431 7.84 22.42 -9.66
C ASN A 431 6.56 23.19 -9.99
N ARG A 432 5.39 22.71 -9.54
CA ARG A 432 4.07 23.24 -9.95
C ARG A 432 3.92 24.72 -9.66
N ALA A 433 4.58 25.21 -8.61
CA ALA A 433 4.63 26.63 -8.28
C ALA A 433 5.17 27.52 -9.43
N VAL A 434 5.98 26.98 -10.35
CA VAL A 434 6.49 27.70 -11.52
C VAL A 434 5.36 28.08 -12.48
N LEU A 435 4.31 27.25 -12.61
CA LEU A 435 3.17 27.53 -13.49
C LEU A 435 2.37 28.77 -13.05
N GLY A 436 2.44 29.14 -11.76
CA GLY A 436 1.80 30.34 -11.22
C GLY A 436 2.63 31.61 -11.34
N ARG A 437 3.90 31.53 -11.79
CA ARG A 437 4.77 32.71 -11.89
C ARG A 437 4.46 33.51 -13.18
N PRO A 438 4.49 34.85 -13.14
CA PRO A 438 4.38 35.66 -14.35
C PRO A 438 5.51 35.30 -15.32
N ILE A 439 5.14 34.95 -16.56
CA ILE A 439 6.10 34.66 -17.61
C ILE A 439 6.60 36.02 -18.17
N PRO A 440 7.91 36.33 -18.12
CA PRO A 440 8.45 37.52 -18.75
C PRO A 440 8.13 37.54 -20.25
N PRO A 441 8.02 38.71 -20.90
CA PRO A 441 7.82 38.76 -22.34
C PRO A 441 8.94 37.99 -23.04
N ALA A 442 8.56 36.98 -23.82
CA ALA A 442 9.50 36.13 -24.51
C ALA A 442 10.31 36.96 -25.52
N ARG A 443 11.62 36.68 -25.59
CA ARG A 443 12.58 37.31 -26.51
C ARG A 443 13.34 36.22 -27.23
N SER A 444 13.66 36.43 -28.50
CA SER A 444 14.45 35.48 -29.27
C SER A 444 15.91 35.47 -28.79
N ILE A 445 16.61 34.35 -28.99
CA ILE A 445 18.04 34.21 -28.66
C ILE A 445 18.88 35.34 -29.30
N PRO A 446 18.69 35.68 -30.60
CA PRO A 446 19.41 36.81 -31.21
C PRO A 446 19.11 38.17 -30.58
N ALA A 447 17.88 38.42 -30.11
CA ALA A 447 17.53 39.67 -29.44
C ALA A 447 18.24 39.80 -28.08
N LEU A 448 18.20 38.74 -27.27
CA LEU A 448 18.92 38.70 -25.99
C LEU A 448 20.44 38.84 -26.18
N PHE A 449 20.98 38.21 -27.23
CA PHE A 449 22.38 38.35 -27.57
C PHE A 449 22.73 39.79 -28.00
N ALA A 450 21.91 40.43 -28.84
CA ALA A 450 22.12 41.81 -29.28
C ALA A 450 22.09 42.81 -28.09
N GLU A 451 21.21 42.59 -27.11
CA GLU A 451 21.19 43.38 -25.87
C GLU A 451 22.50 43.24 -25.09
N GLN A 452 23.04 42.04 -24.98
CA GLN A 452 24.31 41.81 -24.31
C GLN A 452 25.49 42.42 -25.08
N VAL A 453 25.48 42.33 -26.42
CA VAL A 453 26.48 42.99 -27.29
C VAL A 453 26.44 44.51 -27.11
N ALA A 454 25.26 45.11 -26.98
CA ALA A 454 25.11 46.53 -26.73
C ALA A 454 25.57 46.92 -25.31
N ARG A 455 25.32 46.06 -24.31
CA ARG A 455 25.68 46.30 -22.91
C ARG A 455 27.19 46.25 -22.67
N ASP A 456 27.87 45.24 -23.19
CA ASP A 456 29.33 45.10 -23.02
C ASP A 456 29.98 44.49 -24.27
N PRO A 457 30.23 45.32 -25.31
CA PRO A 457 30.76 44.84 -26.59
C PRO A 457 32.20 44.33 -26.50
N GLY A 458 32.98 44.78 -25.51
CA GLY A 458 34.40 44.47 -25.35
C GLY A 458 34.67 43.19 -24.58
N ALA A 459 33.72 42.75 -23.74
CA ALA A 459 33.82 41.49 -23.02
C ALA A 459 34.00 40.30 -23.96
N ILE A 460 34.79 39.32 -23.50
CA ILE A 460 34.99 38.06 -24.20
C ILE A 460 33.69 37.25 -24.17
N ALA A 461 33.14 36.93 -25.35
CA ALA A 461 31.92 36.14 -25.50
C ALA A 461 32.22 34.64 -25.61
N VAL A 462 33.27 34.28 -26.34
CA VAL A 462 33.67 32.88 -26.55
C VAL A 462 35.19 32.74 -26.52
N ARG A 463 35.67 31.65 -25.91
CA ARG A 463 37.09 31.27 -25.87
C ARG A 463 37.23 29.79 -26.20
N PHE A 464 38.17 29.46 -27.08
CA PHE A 464 38.51 28.09 -27.43
C PHE A 464 40.03 27.97 -27.59
N GLY A 465 40.66 27.17 -26.72
CA GLY A 465 42.12 27.15 -26.58
C GLY A 465 42.66 28.54 -26.27
N ASP A 466 43.67 28.96 -27.04
CA ASP A 466 44.31 30.28 -26.92
C ASP A 466 43.57 31.38 -27.71
N SER A 467 42.52 31.03 -28.46
CA SER A 467 41.72 31.98 -29.24
C SER A 467 40.53 32.48 -28.44
N SER A 468 40.21 33.77 -28.57
CA SER A 468 39.02 34.37 -27.97
C SER A 468 38.38 35.40 -28.88
N MET A 469 37.08 35.61 -28.73
CA MET A 469 36.31 36.57 -29.50
C MET A 469 35.38 37.34 -28.56
N SER A 470 35.39 38.68 -28.68
CA SER A 470 34.49 39.55 -27.92
C SER A 470 33.04 39.45 -28.40
N TYR A 471 32.09 39.94 -27.60
CA TYR A 471 30.68 40.04 -28.01
C TYR A 471 30.53 40.80 -29.33
N ARG A 472 31.22 41.93 -29.50
CA ARG A 472 31.23 42.67 -30.76
C ARG A 472 31.82 41.85 -31.91
N GLY A 473 32.93 41.15 -31.67
CA GLY A 473 33.57 40.33 -32.69
C GLY A 473 32.68 39.19 -33.17
N LEU A 474 32.02 38.50 -32.23
CA LEU A 474 31.10 37.41 -32.51
C LEU A 474 29.86 37.90 -33.25
N ASP A 475 29.27 39.01 -32.81
CA ASP A 475 28.11 39.61 -33.49
C ASP A 475 28.44 40.03 -34.91
N SER A 476 29.60 40.66 -35.12
CA SER A 476 30.04 41.11 -36.45
C SER A 476 30.24 39.92 -37.39
N ALA A 477 30.92 38.86 -36.93
CA ALA A 477 31.13 37.65 -37.72
C ALA A 477 29.81 36.94 -38.05
N ALA A 478 28.92 36.82 -37.06
CA ALA A 478 27.60 36.21 -37.24
C ALA A 478 26.72 37.03 -38.19
N ASN A 479 26.75 38.36 -38.13
CA ASN A 479 26.01 39.24 -39.04
C ASN A 479 26.48 39.07 -40.48
N ARG A 480 27.80 39.01 -40.73
CA ARG A 480 28.35 38.78 -42.07
C ARG A 480 27.87 37.47 -42.67
N LEU A 481 27.95 36.39 -41.90
CA LEU A 481 27.47 35.08 -42.33
C LEU A 481 25.95 35.07 -42.51
N ALA A 482 25.18 35.72 -41.62
CA ALA A 482 23.72 35.82 -41.73
C ALA A 482 23.28 36.55 -43.01
N HIS A 483 23.94 37.64 -43.39
CA HIS A 483 23.68 38.31 -44.68
C HIS A 483 23.92 37.39 -45.87
N LEU A 484 25.01 36.62 -45.86
CA LEU A 484 25.27 35.64 -46.91
C LEU A 484 24.20 34.54 -46.94
N LEU A 485 23.80 34.02 -45.79
CA LEU A 485 22.75 32.99 -45.68
C LEU A 485 21.42 33.51 -46.23
N ILE A 486 21.03 34.74 -45.91
CA ILE A 486 19.81 35.38 -46.43
C ILE A 486 19.86 35.49 -47.95
N GLU A 487 20.99 35.90 -48.53
CA GLU A 487 21.17 35.93 -49.99
C GLU A 487 21.07 34.55 -50.65
N ARG A 488 21.37 33.48 -49.90
CA ARG A 488 21.20 32.07 -50.33
C ARG A 488 19.79 31.53 -50.07
N GLY A 489 18.84 32.38 -49.69
CA GLY A 489 17.44 32.02 -49.48
C GLY A 489 17.14 31.44 -48.10
N VAL A 490 18.06 31.57 -47.15
CA VAL A 490 17.82 31.16 -45.76
C VAL A 490 16.98 32.20 -45.03
N GLY A 491 15.91 31.75 -44.39
CA GLY A 491 15.02 32.57 -43.59
C GLY A 491 14.09 31.71 -42.72
N PRO A 492 13.03 32.30 -42.14
CA PRO A 492 12.07 31.56 -41.32
C PRO A 492 11.53 30.30 -42.00
N GLY A 493 11.47 29.19 -41.25
CA GLY A 493 11.06 27.87 -41.74
C GLY A 493 12.13 27.07 -42.51
N GLN A 494 13.27 27.67 -42.82
CA GLN A 494 14.40 26.97 -43.44
C GLN A 494 15.34 26.35 -42.42
N ARG A 495 16.12 25.36 -42.87
CA ARG A 495 17.09 24.64 -42.04
C ARG A 495 18.48 24.74 -42.64
N VAL A 496 19.46 25.04 -41.80
CA VAL A 496 20.87 25.12 -42.19
C VAL A 496 21.66 24.06 -41.47
N ALA A 497 22.30 23.18 -42.23
CA ALA A 497 23.17 22.15 -41.66
C ALA A 497 24.49 22.77 -41.20
N LEU A 498 24.89 22.49 -39.97
CA LEU A 498 26.15 22.93 -39.40
C LEU A 498 27.03 21.71 -39.16
N LEU A 499 28.09 21.57 -39.97
CA LEU A 499 29.05 20.49 -39.86
C LEU A 499 30.38 21.05 -39.33
N PHE A 500 30.56 21.02 -38.01
CA PHE A 500 31.75 21.59 -37.36
C PHE A 500 32.26 20.70 -36.23
N PRO A 501 33.58 20.61 -36.02
CA PRO A 501 34.11 20.22 -34.71
C PRO A 501 33.83 21.32 -33.68
N ARG A 502 34.14 21.09 -32.40
CA ARG A 502 34.05 22.15 -31.38
C ARG A 502 35.02 23.29 -31.73
N SER A 503 34.50 24.48 -32.03
CA SER A 503 35.31 25.65 -32.37
C SER A 503 34.54 26.97 -32.21
N ILE A 504 35.20 28.12 -32.37
CA ILE A 504 34.55 29.44 -32.36
C ILE A 504 33.64 29.60 -33.57
N GLU A 505 34.04 29.06 -34.72
CA GLU A 505 33.30 29.07 -35.98
C GLU A 505 31.93 28.41 -35.84
N ALA A 506 31.84 27.29 -35.10
CA ALA A 506 30.57 26.63 -34.82
C ALA A 506 29.59 27.58 -34.11
N ILE A 507 30.07 28.37 -33.14
CA ILE A 507 29.25 29.35 -32.42
C ILE A 507 28.86 30.52 -33.32
N VAL A 508 29.77 31.01 -34.17
CA VAL A 508 29.47 32.02 -35.20
C VAL A 508 28.35 31.52 -36.12
N ALA A 509 28.44 30.28 -36.59
CA ALA A 509 27.46 29.68 -37.49
C ALA A 509 26.09 29.51 -36.82
N ILE A 510 26.04 29.07 -35.56
CA ILE A 510 24.79 28.98 -34.79
C ILE A 510 24.10 30.36 -34.71
N PHE A 511 24.82 31.39 -34.27
CA PHE A 511 24.23 32.73 -34.15
C PHE A 511 23.85 33.33 -35.51
N ALA A 512 24.64 33.08 -36.56
CA ALA A 512 24.32 33.53 -37.90
C ALA A 512 23.00 32.93 -38.40
N VAL A 513 22.81 31.62 -38.23
CA VAL A 513 21.58 30.93 -38.61
C VAL A 513 20.39 31.46 -37.81
N LEU A 514 20.51 31.54 -36.48
CA LEU A 514 19.44 32.06 -35.62
C LEU A 514 19.04 33.51 -35.99
N LYS A 515 20.00 34.36 -36.36
CA LYS A 515 19.73 35.74 -36.82
C LYS A 515 18.90 35.81 -38.10
N THR A 516 18.92 34.77 -38.94
CA THR A 516 18.06 34.70 -40.14
C THR A 516 16.63 34.24 -39.85
N GLY A 517 16.34 33.79 -38.63
CA GLY A 517 15.08 33.12 -38.28
C GLY A 517 15.00 31.64 -38.72
N ALA A 518 16.04 31.13 -39.37
CA ALA A 518 16.14 29.70 -39.70
C ALA A 518 16.59 28.87 -38.50
N ALA A 519 16.32 27.56 -38.57
CA ALA A 519 16.79 26.60 -37.59
C ALA A 519 18.15 26.03 -37.99
N TYR A 520 19.07 25.86 -37.04
CA TYR A 520 20.29 25.11 -37.32
C TYR A 520 20.12 23.61 -37.06
N VAL A 521 20.79 22.80 -37.88
CA VAL A 521 20.83 21.34 -37.74
C VAL A 521 22.28 20.97 -37.46
N PRO A 522 22.68 20.78 -36.18
CA PRO A 522 24.04 20.44 -35.84
C PRO A 522 24.32 18.99 -36.22
N ILE A 523 25.42 18.76 -36.94
CA ILE A 523 25.84 17.42 -37.35
C ILE A 523 27.30 17.23 -36.92
N ASP A 524 27.56 16.17 -36.15
CA ASP A 524 28.92 15.82 -35.76
C ASP A 524 29.71 15.33 -36.98
N PRO A 525 30.86 15.95 -37.33
CA PRO A 525 31.65 15.54 -38.49
C PRO A 525 32.12 14.08 -38.47
N SER A 526 32.16 13.42 -37.31
CA SER A 526 32.60 12.03 -37.14
C SER A 526 31.55 10.98 -37.51
N VAL A 527 30.28 11.37 -37.69
CA VAL A 527 29.23 10.39 -38.02
C VAL A 527 29.47 9.72 -39.38
N PRO A 528 29.05 8.47 -39.60
CA PRO A 528 29.15 7.84 -40.91
C PRO A 528 28.35 8.60 -41.98
N ASP A 529 28.78 8.50 -43.24
CA ASP A 529 28.13 9.18 -44.37
C ASP A 529 26.63 8.86 -44.47
N ALA A 530 26.23 7.62 -44.21
CA ALA A 530 24.82 7.23 -44.22
C ALA A 530 23.97 7.99 -43.18
N ARG A 531 24.52 8.29 -41.99
CA ARG A 531 23.81 9.10 -40.98
C ARG A 531 23.75 10.56 -41.41
N LEU A 532 24.82 11.08 -42.01
CA LEU A 532 24.86 12.43 -42.56
C LEU A 532 23.82 12.60 -43.69
N ASP A 533 23.74 11.64 -44.62
CA ASP A 533 22.77 11.61 -45.72
C ASP A 533 21.33 11.62 -45.21
N PHE A 534 21.05 10.76 -44.24
CA PHE A 534 19.75 10.69 -43.59
C PHE A 534 19.35 12.02 -42.97
N VAL A 535 20.21 12.60 -42.12
CA VAL A 535 19.91 13.85 -41.41
C VAL A 535 19.72 15.00 -42.40
N LEU A 536 20.59 15.14 -43.41
CA LEU A 536 20.47 16.22 -44.39
C LEU A 536 19.19 16.12 -45.23
N SER A 537 18.85 14.90 -45.65
CA SER A 537 17.65 14.64 -46.45
C SER A 537 16.36 14.84 -45.64
N ASP A 538 16.29 14.24 -44.46
CA ASP A 538 15.11 14.30 -43.59
C ASP A 538 14.89 15.72 -43.06
N ALA A 539 15.97 16.40 -42.66
CA ALA A 539 15.89 17.78 -42.23
C ALA A 539 15.57 18.72 -43.39
N GLY A 540 15.72 18.30 -44.65
CA GLY A 540 15.58 19.14 -45.84
C GLY A 540 16.38 20.44 -45.76
N ALA A 541 17.63 20.34 -45.30
CA ALA A 541 18.51 21.50 -45.16
C ALA A 541 18.72 22.17 -46.51
N VAL A 542 18.65 23.51 -46.57
CA VAL A 542 18.81 24.27 -47.84
C VAL A 542 20.26 24.68 -48.10
N VAL A 543 21.03 24.83 -47.02
CA VAL A 543 22.44 25.24 -47.04
C VAL A 543 23.18 24.44 -45.98
N ALA A 544 24.44 24.10 -46.24
CA ALA A 544 25.37 23.60 -45.24
C ALA A 544 26.48 24.61 -45.00
N VAL A 545 26.81 24.88 -43.74
CA VAL A 545 27.95 25.71 -43.34
C VAL A 545 28.97 24.80 -42.65
N THR A 546 30.22 24.92 -43.06
CA THR A 546 31.34 24.10 -42.59
C THR A 546 32.67 24.83 -42.80
N THR A 547 33.78 24.16 -42.55
CA THR A 547 35.14 24.61 -42.89
C THR A 547 35.65 23.92 -44.16
N ALA A 548 36.60 24.55 -44.87
CA ALA A 548 37.19 24.02 -46.10
C ALA A 548 37.56 22.52 -46.07
N ASN A 549 38.19 22.06 -44.97
CA ASN A 549 38.62 20.65 -44.80
C ASN A 549 37.46 19.64 -44.65
N LEU A 550 36.25 20.11 -44.36
CA LEU A 550 35.06 19.30 -44.20
C LEU A 550 34.05 19.51 -45.34
N MET A 551 34.37 20.33 -46.34
CA MET A 551 33.46 20.60 -47.46
C MET A 551 33.17 19.34 -48.28
N ASP A 552 34.18 18.52 -48.58
CA ASP A 552 34.01 17.31 -49.41
C ASP A 552 33.01 16.32 -48.81
N ARG A 553 32.87 16.33 -47.47
CA ARG A 553 31.87 15.55 -46.74
C ARG A 553 30.44 16.01 -47.00
N VAL A 554 30.18 17.16 -47.60
CA VAL A 554 28.81 17.65 -47.89
C VAL A 554 28.60 17.99 -49.36
N SER A 555 29.66 18.40 -50.08
CA SER A 555 29.59 18.87 -51.47
C SER A 555 29.02 17.83 -52.45
N ALA A 556 29.22 16.53 -52.21
CA ALA A 556 28.71 15.46 -53.07
C ALA A 556 27.17 15.31 -53.04
N ARG A 557 26.47 16.05 -52.17
CA ARG A 557 25.04 15.85 -51.84
C ARG A 557 24.12 16.91 -52.45
N GLY A 558 24.61 17.71 -53.39
CA GLY A 558 23.81 18.70 -54.14
C GLY A 558 23.34 19.92 -53.33
N LEU A 559 23.84 20.09 -52.10
CA LEU A 559 23.55 21.23 -51.24
C LEU A 559 24.49 22.40 -51.54
N THR A 560 24.00 23.63 -51.34
CA THR A 560 24.89 24.80 -51.31
C THR A 560 25.75 24.73 -50.05
N VAL A 561 27.07 24.60 -50.21
CA VAL A 561 28.02 24.54 -49.09
C VAL A 561 28.75 25.87 -48.96
N ILE A 562 28.78 26.43 -47.75
CA ILE A 562 29.50 27.67 -47.41
C ILE A 562 30.67 27.30 -46.50
N ASP A 563 31.89 27.62 -46.94
CA ASP A 563 33.04 27.70 -46.05
C ASP A 563 32.96 28.99 -45.24
N ILE A 564 32.96 28.87 -43.91
CA ILE A 564 32.85 30.01 -42.99
C ILE A 564 34.01 31.00 -43.14
N HIS A 565 35.16 30.57 -43.66
CA HIS A 565 36.33 31.42 -43.90
C HIS A 565 36.43 31.95 -45.33
N ASP A 566 35.42 31.72 -46.18
CA ASP A 566 35.44 32.22 -47.55
C ASP A 566 35.41 33.76 -47.59
N ARG A 567 36.10 34.35 -48.58
CA ARG A 567 36.10 35.81 -48.80
C ARG A 567 34.69 36.37 -49.04
N ALA A 568 33.78 35.57 -49.59
CA ALA A 568 32.39 35.92 -49.79
C ALA A 568 31.64 36.16 -48.47
N VAL A 569 32.06 35.55 -47.35
CA VAL A 569 31.53 35.83 -46.01
C VAL A 569 32.08 37.17 -45.52
N TYR A 570 33.40 37.36 -45.56
CA TYR A 570 34.04 38.60 -45.09
C TYR A 570 33.65 39.85 -45.89
N GLY A 571 33.26 39.69 -47.15
CA GLY A 571 32.77 40.75 -48.02
C GLY A 571 31.35 41.25 -47.70
N ARG A 572 30.64 40.64 -46.74
CA ARG A 572 29.31 41.06 -46.33
C ARG A 572 29.34 42.15 -45.25
N PRO A 573 28.27 42.95 -45.10
CA PRO A 573 28.14 43.89 -43.99
C PRO A 573 28.21 43.16 -42.63
N ASP A 574 28.82 43.79 -41.63
CA ASP A 574 28.77 43.35 -40.23
C ASP A 574 27.62 43.97 -39.44
N THR A 575 26.78 44.79 -40.09
CA THR A 575 25.60 45.40 -39.48
C THR A 575 24.51 44.36 -39.23
N PRO A 576 23.65 44.55 -38.21
CA PRO A 576 22.52 43.67 -37.95
C PRO A 576 21.67 43.43 -39.22
N VAL A 577 21.20 42.20 -39.40
CA VAL A 577 20.25 41.84 -40.46
C VAL A 577 18.88 42.47 -40.17
N SER A 578 18.13 42.82 -41.20
CA SER A 578 16.79 43.43 -41.05
C SER A 578 15.70 42.43 -40.67
N VAL A 579 16.02 41.14 -40.60
CA VAL A 579 15.09 40.08 -40.17
C VAL A 579 15.03 40.04 -38.66
N SER A 580 13.81 39.98 -38.12
CA SER A 580 13.56 39.73 -36.69
C SER A 580 12.94 38.35 -36.55
N PRO A 581 13.64 37.36 -35.95
CA PRO A 581 13.08 36.04 -35.70
C PRO A 581 11.82 36.13 -34.85
N ALA A 582 10.77 35.42 -35.25
CA ALA A 582 9.56 35.26 -34.45
C ALA A 582 9.84 34.33 -33.26
N LEU A 583 9.01 34.43 -32.22
CA LEU A 583 9.17 33.62 -31.01
C LEU A 583 8.82 32.14 -31.25
N ASP A 584 7.97 31.87 -32.23
CA ASP A 584 7.54 30.52 -32.62
C ASP A 584 8.45 29.91 -33.71
N ASP A 585 9.48 30.64 -34.17
CA ASP A 585 10.46 30.10 -35.12
C ASP A 585 11.26 28.97 -34.46
N ILE A 586 11.50 27.89 -35.20
CA ILE A 586 12.30 26.76 -34.70
C ILE A 586 13.76 27.21 -34.58
N ALA A 587 14.33 27.13 -33.37
CA ALA A 587 15.74 27.50 -33.15
C ALA A 587 16.72 26.44 -33.70
N TYR A 588 16.41 25.16 -33.49
CA TYR A 588 17.26 24.04 -33.91
C TYR A 588 16.47 22.76 -34.13
N LEU A 589 17.04 21.82 -34.89
CA LEU A 589 16.58 20.43 -34.97
C LEU A 589 17.72 19.50 -34.54
N ILE A 590 17.52 18.76 -33.44
CA ILE A 590 18.47 17.76 -32.95
C ILE A 590 17.92 16.37 -33.27
N TYR A 591 18.73 15.57 -33.95
CA TYR A 591 18.40 14.18 -34.28
C TYR A 591 18.90 13.25 -33.17
N THR A 592 18.00 12.48 -32.59
CA THR A 592 18.33 11.41 -31.63
C THR A 592 18.42 10.04 -32.27
#